data_AF-A0A1B9I830-F1
#
_entry.id   AF-A0A1B9I830-F1
#
_cell.length_a   1.000
_cell.length_b   1.000
_cell.length_c   1.000
_cell.angle_alpha   90.00
_cell.angle_beta   90.00
_cell.angle_gamma   90.00
#
_symmetry.space_group_name_H-M   'P 1'
#
loop_
_entity.id
_entity.type
_entity.pdbx_description
1 polymer ?
#
loop_
_entity_poly.entity_id
_entity_poly.type
_entity_poly.pdbx_seq_one_letter_code
_entity_poly.pdbx_strand_id
1 'polypeptide(L)'
;MSFLFGGGNRSVEGSVDPAKIEMAVAELDMITDVFNRLVNSCHTKCISQNPNNHRYVEGDLLKGESVCIDRCTAKFFETLCTSQ
;
A
#
# COMPACT_ATOMS: atom_id res chain seq x y z
N MET A 1 10.72 3.46 56.63
CA MET A 1 10.27 4.60 55.79
C MET A 1 11.51 5.24 55.18
N SER A 2 11.45 5.60 53.90
CA SER A 2 12.53 6.20 53.07
C SER A 2 13.47 5.24 52.33
N PHE A 3 12.89 4.33 51.53
CA PHE A 3 13.53 3.75 50.36
C PHE A 3 13.24 4.67 49.14
N LEU A 4 13.88 5.83 49.06
CA LEU A 4 13.67 6.81 47.97
C LEU A 4 14.98 7.47 47.52
N PHE A 5 16.10 6.74 47.56
CA PHE A 5 17.35 7.19 46.94
C PHE A 5 18.18 5.97 46.49
N GLY A 6 17.82 5.40 45.34
CA GLY A 6 18.48 4.23 44.78
C GLY A 6 18.19 4.13 43.30
N GLY A 7 19.20 4.45 42.51
CA GLY A 7 19.13 4.53 41.05
C GLY A 7 18.47 3.31 40.42
N GLY A 8 17.56 3.59 39.50
CA GLY A 8 16.99 2.62 38.60
C GLY A 8 16.85 3.31 37.25
N ASN A 9 17.96 3.31 36.51
CA ASN A 9 18.01 3.62 35.10
C ASN A 9 16.87 2.87 34.40
N ARG A 10 15.74 3.55 34.17
CA ARG A 10 14.74 3.09 33.21
C ARG A 10 15.29 3.43 31.83
N SER A 11 16.26 2.65 31.39
CA SER A 11 16.52 2.52 29.97
C SER A 11 15.23 2.02 29.34
N VAL A 12 14.56 2.90 28.60
CA VAL A 12 13.74 2.47 27.47
C VAL A 12 14.76 1.99 26.42
N GLU A 13 15.37 0.84 26.66
CA GLU A 13 16.19 0.15 25.67
C GLU A 13 15.26 -0.85 24.98
N GLY A 14 14.35 -0.31 24.18
CA GLY A 14 13.72 -1.08 23.14
C GLY A 14 14.78 -1.36 22.09
N SER A 15 15.62 -2.36 22.33
CA SER A 15 16.54 -2.89 21.32
C SER A 15 15.69 -3.39 20.16
N VAL A 16 15.57 -2.57 19.11
CA VAL A 16 14.94 -3.00 17.87
C VAL A 16 15.85 -4.07 17.29
N ASP A 17 15.46 -5.33 17.42
CA ASP A 17 16.21 -6.45 16.84
C ASP A 17 16.39 -6.20 15.34
N PRO A 18 17.62 -6.15 14.82
CA PRO A 18 17.85 -5.89 13.39
C PRO A 18 17.15 -6.94 12.51
N ALA A 19 17.04 -8.18 12.99
CA ALA A 19 16.27 -9.24 12.31
C ALA A 19 14.77 -8.93 12.18
N LYS A 20 14.16 -8.22 13.15
CA LYS A 20 12.76 -7.78 13.06
C LYS A 20 12.59 -6.61 12.09
N ILE A 21 13.61 -5.76 11.96
CA ILE A 21 13.64 -4.68 10.98
C ILE A 21 13.70 -5.27 9.56
N GLU A 22 14.57 -6.25 9.32
CA GLU A 22 14.70 -6.90 8.01
C GLU A 22 13.41 -7.59 7.57
N MET A 23 12.72 -8.29 8.48
CA MET A 23 11.40 -8.87 8.18
C MET A 23 10.36 -7.79 7.88
N ALA A 24 10.33 -6.70 8.65
CA ALA A 24 9.39 -5.60 8.41
C ALA A 24 9.66 -4.89 7.06
N VAL A 25 10.93 -4.79 6.63
CA VAL A 25 11.29 -4.22 5.33
C VAL A 25 10.79 -5.10 4.19
N ALA A 26 10.92 -6.42 4.31
CA ALA A 26 10.42 -7.36 3.30
C ALA A 26 8.89 -7.28 3.10
N GLU A 27 8.12 -7.05 4.18
CA GLU A 27 6.66 -6.84 4.07
C GLU A 27 6.31 -5.55 3.31
N LEU A 28 7.07 -4.47 3.54
CA LEU A 28 6.87 -3.21 2.83
C LEU A 28 7.24 -3.29 1.35
N ASP A 29 8.30 -4.04 1.01
CA ASP A 29 8.70 -4.26 -0.38
C ASP A 29 7.60 -5.02 -1.16
N MET A 30 6.97 -6.01 -0.54
CA MET A 30 5.81 -6.71 -1.12
C MET A 30 4.63 -5.77 -1.36
N ILE A 31 4.27 -4.93 -0.39
CA ILE A 31 3.16 -3.97 -0.54
C ILE A 31 3.46 -2.98 -1.69
N THR A 32 4.71 -2.55 -1.80
CA THR A 32 5.13 -1.59 -2.83
C THR A 32 5.03 -2.19 -4.24
N ASP A 33 5.44 -3.43 -4.44
CA ASP A 33 5.29 -4.12 -5.73
C ASP A 33 3.81 -4.31 -6.10
N VAL A 34 2.97 -4.71 -5.13
CA VAL A 34 1.52 -4.83 -5.34
C VAL A 34 0.90 -3.51 -5.76
N PHE A 35 1.26 -2.41 -5.09
CA PHE A 35 0.78 -1.06 -5.42
C PHE A 35 1.18 -0.64 -6.84
N ASN A 36 2.45 -0.85 -7.22
CA ASN A 36 2.92 -0.49 -8.56
C ASN A 36 2.19 -1.30 -9.65
N ARG A 37 1.95 -2.59 -9.43
CA ARG A 37 1.19 -3.43 -10.36
C ARG A 37 -0.29 -3.02 -10.44
N LEU A 38 -0.89 -2.69 -9.29
CA LEU A 38 -2.27 -2.22 -9.20
C LEU A 38 -2.46 -0.94 -10.02
N VAL A 39 -1.61 0.06 -9.78
CA VAL A 39 -1.69 1.36 -10.46
C VAL A 39 -1.54 1.19 -11.97
N ASN A 40 -0.53 0.43 -12.43
CA ASN A 40 -0.32 0.19 -13.86
C ASN A 40 -1.50 -0.55 -14.51
N SER A 41 -2.06 -1.56 -13.83
CA SER A 41 -3.20 -2.31 -14.36
C SER A 41 -4.48 -1.47 -14.44
N CYS A 42 -4.78 -0.70 -13.40
CA CYS A 42 -5.99 0.11 -13.38
C CYS A 42 -5.89 1.36 -14.26
N HIS A 43 -4.71 1.97 -14.34
CA HIS A 43 -4.46 3.07 -15.26
C HIS A 43 -4.67 2.63 -16.72
N THR A 44 -4.11 1.48 -17.11
CA THR A 44 -4.28 0.97 -18.48
C THR A 44 -5.74 0.62 -18.80
N LYS A 45 -6.46 -0.01 -17.88
CA LYS A 45 -7.86 -0.43 -18.10
C LYS A 45 -8.87 0.72 -18.08
N CYS A 46 -8.71 1.67 -17.16
CA CYS A 46 -9.72 2.69 -16.90
C CYS A 46 -9.47 4.01 -17.60
N ILE A 47 -8.21 4.36 -17.90
CA ILE A 47 -7.82 5.66 -18.44
C ILE A 47 -7.41 5.55 -19.92
N SER A 48 -6.62 4.53 -20.30
CA SER A 48 -6.06 4.47 -21.67
C SER A 48 -6.80 3.55 -22.67
N GLN A 49 -7.56 2.55 -22.21
CA GLN A 49 -8.13 1.50 -23.08
C GLN A 49 -9.66 1.55 -23.26
N ASN A 50 -10.37 2.52 -22.70
CA ASN A 50 -11.83 2.55 -22.86
C ASN A 50 -12.21 3.10 -24.26
N PRO A 51 -12.99 2.37 -25.06
CA PRO A 51 -13.46 2.84 -26.39
C PRO A 51 -14.31 4.12 -26.35
N ASN A 52 -14.77 4.55 -25.17
CA ASN A 52 -15.48 5.81 -24.96
C ASN A 52 -14.59 6.96 -24.45
N ASN A 53 -13.31 6.70 -24.14
CA ASN A 53 -12.44 7.64 -23.44
C ASN A 53 -10.99 7.57 -23.97
N HIS A 54 -10.82 7.69 -25.29
CA HIS A 54 -9.50 7.75 -25.93
C HIS A 54 -8.89 9.16 -25.90
N ARG A 55 -9.44 10.08 -25.10
CA ARG A 55 -9.04 11.49 -25.14
C ARG A 55 -9.02 12.03 -23.72
N TYR A 56 -7.82 12.35 -23.23
CA TYR A 56 -7.65 13.19 -22.06
C TYR A 56 -8.25 14.56 -22.39
N VAL A 57 -9.51 14.79 -22.02
CA VAL A 57 -10.21 16.06 -22.26
C VAL A 57 -9.90 17.06 -21.14
N GLU A 58 -9.71 16.55 -19.93
CA GLU A 58 -9.53 17.33 -18.70
C GLU A 58 -8.54 16.63 -17.75
N GLY A 59 -7.97 17.39 -16.81
CA GLY A 59 -6.97 16.87 -15.85
C GLY A 59 -7.58 16.16 -14.65
N ASP A 60 -8.89 16.28 -14.45
CA ASP A 60 -9.64 15.63 -13.39
C ASP A 60 -10.26 14.32 -13.88
N LEU A 61 -10.45 13.37 -12.96
CA LEU A 61 -11.10 12.11 -13.28
C LEU A 61 -12.61 12.30 -13.47
N LEU A 62 -13.10 11.79 -14.59
CA LEU A 62 -14.53 11.71 -14.86
C LEU A 62 -15.21 10.73 -13.89
N LYS A 63 -16.52 10.92 -13.67
CA LYS A 63 -17.34 9.99 -12.88
C LYS A 63 -17.26 8.54 -13.38
N GLY A 64 -17.07 8.34 -14.68
CA GLY A 64 -16.90 7.01 -15.28
C GLY A 64 -15.55 6.37 -14.94
N GLU A 65 -14.49 7.17 -14.88
CA GLU A 65 -13.13 6.69 -14.58
C GLU A 65 -12.97 6.37 -13.10
N SER A 66 -13.50 7.23 -12.22
CA SER A 66 -13.52 6.97 -10.77
C SER A 66 -14.22 5.66 -10.42
N VAL A 67 -15.44 5.43 -10.96
CA VAL A 67 -16.17 4.16 -10.75
C VAL A 67 -15.45 2.96 -11.38
N CYS A 68 -14.76 3.16 -12.52
CA CYS A 68 -13.95 2.10 -13.12
C CYS A 68 -12.78 1.70 -12.22
N ILE A 69 -12.07 2.68 -11.62
CA ILE A 69 -10.94 2.43 -10.73
C ILE A 69 -11.39 1.61 -9.52
N ASP A 70 -12.51 1.98 -8.88
CA ASP A 70 -13.05 1.22 -7.73
C ASP A 70 -13.36 -0.25 -8.08
N ARG A 71 -13.91 -0.48 -9.29
CA ARG A 71 -14.17 -1.85 -9.77
C ARG A 71 -12.88 -2.57 -10.15
N CYS A 72 -11.90 -1.86 -10.67
CA CYS A 72 -10.61 -2.41 -11.06
C CYS A 72 -9.82 -2.88 -9.84
N THR A 73 -9.77 -2.09 -8.77
CA THR A 73 -9.08 -2.47 -7.53
C THR A 73 -9.72 -3.71 -6.90
N ALA A 74 -11.04 -3.77 -6.82
CA ALA A 74 -11.76 -4.95 -6.33
C ALA A 74 -11.39 -6.21 -7.12
N LYS A 75 -11.42 -6.14 -8.45
CA LYS A 75 -11.05 -7.27 -9.33
C LYS A 75 -9.57 -7.64 -9.24
N PHE A 76 -8.70 -6.65 -9.08
CA PHE A 76 -7.27 -6.88 -8.94
C PHE A 76 -6.99 -7.73 -7.69
N PHE A 77 -7.59 -7.38 -6.55
CA PHE A 77 -7.45 -8.16 -5.32
C PHE A 77 -8.13 -9.53 -5.38
N GLU A 78 -9.29 -9.65 -6.05
CA GLU A 78 -9.90 -10.96 -6.32
C GLU A 78 -8.90 -11.89 -7.04
N THR A 79 -8.25 -11.41 -8.11
CA THR A 79 -7.28 -12.23 -8.84
C THR A 79 -6.00 -12.50 -8.04
N LEU A 80 -5.52 -11.50 -7.29
CA LEU A 80 -4.25 -11.56 -6.57
C LEU A 80 -4.31 -12.50 -5.35
N CYS A 81 -5.46 -12.57 -4.66
CA CYS A 81 -5.67 -13.53 -3.57
C CYS A 81 -5.97 -14.95 -4.07
N THR A 82 -6.45 -15.13 -5.31
CA THR A 82 -6.69 -16.47 -5.89
C THR A 82 -5.46 -17.12 -6.53
N SER A 83 -4.37 -16.36 -6.70
CA SER A 83 -3.11 -16.87 -7.25
C SER A 83 -2.14 -17.45 -6.21
N GLN A 84 -2.59 -17.64 -4.97
CA GLN A 84 -1.86 -18.31 -3.90
C GLN A 84 -2.58 -19.60 -3.46
#